data_AF-A0ABD6B1Z6-F1
#
_entry.id   AF-A0ABD6B1Z6-F1
#
_cell.length_a   1.000
_cell.length_b   1.000
_cell.length_c   1.000
_cell.angle_alpha   90.00
_cell.angle_beta   90.00
_cell.angle_gamma   90.00
#
_symmetry.space_group_name_H-M   'P 1'
#
loop_
_entity.id
_entity.type
_entity.pdbx_description
1 polymer ?
#
loop_
_entity_poly.entity_id
_entity_poly.type
_entity_poly.pdbx_seq_one_letter_code
_entity_poly.pdbx_strand_id
1 'polypeptide(L)'
;MVLTVSDFLNEKGAVELICEVKPRGSRQNELEEALFLSENTLRKRLAQAVEVELLTRAPAPGEPGRTHYFLLAKQGIMLRAALDHLGTTTTYEAYRDARLEFIKRAEEGRKWVEQNPESTQPSQRRLDSLYVARATLSLDVFRNHDDFPNADETRGFGMGDMWAAHERATREDDS
;
A
#
# COMPACT_ATOMS: atom_id res chain seq x y z
N MET A 1 -23.19 16.80 -9.76
CA MET A 1 -23.99 15.78 -9.05
C MET A 1 -23.87 16.07 -7.57
N VAL A 2 -24.94 15.91 -6.81
CA VAL A 2 -24.91 16.01 -5.33
C VAL A 2 -24.26 14.74 -4.80
N LEU A 3 -23.25 14.86 -3.95
CA LEU A 3 -22.58 13.70 -3.35
C LEU A 3 -23.56 13.01 -2.38
N THR A 4 -23.74 11.69 -2.50
CA THR A 4 -24.53 10.92 -1.54
C THR A 4 -23.64 10.27 -0.48
N VAL A 5 -24.23 9.84 0.64
CA VAL A 5 -23.51 9.05 1.66
C VAL A 5 -22.94 7.76 1.07
N SER A 6 -23.68 7.10 0.17
CA SER A 6 -23.18 5.88 -0.49
C SER A 6 -21.97 6.16 -1.38
N ASP A 7 -21.99 7.26 -2.13
CA ASP A 7 -20.85 7.67 -2.95
C ASP A 7 -19.63 7.95 -2.08
N PHE A 8 -19.83 8.65 -0.96
CA PHE A 8 -18.76 8.89 0.01
C PHE A 8 -18.19 7.59 0.57
N LEU A 9 -19.01 6.61 0.96
CA LEU A 9 -18.51 5.37 1.57
C LEU A 9 -17.75 4.47 0.59
N ASN A 10 -17.96 4.61 -0.72
CA ASN A 10 -17.19 3.91 -1.75
C ASN A 10 -15.78 4.49 -1.94
N GLU A 11 -15.50 5.65 -1.37
CA GLU A 11 -14.21 6.29 -1.50
C GLU A 11 -13.18 5.70 -0.54
N LYS A 12 -11.94 5.49 -1.02
CA LYS A 12 -10.84 5.00 -0.20
C LYS A 12 -10.67 5.84 1.08
N GLY A 13 -10.63 5.19 2.23
CA GLY A 13 -10.41 5.84 3.53
C GLY A 13 -11.67 6.43 4.17
N ALA A 14 -12.84 6.34 3.51
CA ALA A 14 -14.06 6.96 4.01
C ALA A 14 -14.65 6.21 5.21
N VAL A 15 -14.70 4.88 5.14
CA VAL A 15 -15.18 4.05 6.25
C VAL A 15 -14.23 4.16 7.43
N GLU A 16 -12.92 4.09 7.19
CA GLU A 16 -11.88 4.25 8.21
C GLU A 16 -11.94 5.61 8.89
N LEU A 17 -12.26 6.69 8.14
CA LEU A 17 -12.45 8.01 8.73
C LEU A 17 -13.63 8.01 9.73
N ILE A 18 -14.77 7.41 9.39
CA ILE A 18 -15.89 7.26 10.34
C ILE A 18 -15.48 6.35 11.51
N CYS A 19 -14.65 5.34 11.22
CA CYS A 19 -13.85 4.48 12.11
C CYS A 19 -13.07 5.21 13.22
N GLU A 20 -12.45 6.34 12.87
CA GLU A 20 -11.39 6.93 13.67
C GLU A 20 -11.81 8.23 14.39
N VAL A 21 -12.89 8.87 13.96
CA VAL A 21 -13.41 10.06 14.64
C VAL A 21 -13.88 9.70 16.06
N LYS A 22 -13.24 10.32 17.06
CA LYS A 22 -13.52 10.08 18.48
C LYS A 22 -14.87 10.70 18.88
N PRO A 23 -15.54 10.20 19.94
CA PRO A 23 -16.81 10.76 20.40
C PRO A 23 -16.76 12.25 20.78
N ARG A 24 -15.60 12.73 21.25
CA ARG A 24 -15.37 14.15 21.58
C ARG A 24 -14.88 15.00 20.40
N GLY A 25 -14.80 14.38 19.22
CA GLY A 25 -14.18 14.92 18.03
C GLY A 25 -12.70 14.61 17.94
N SER A 26 -12.18 14.67 16.71
CA SER A 26 -10.77 14.49 16.40
C SER A 26 -10.26 15.73 15.64
N ARG A 27 -9.00 16.08 15.85
CA ARG A 27 -8.31 17.10 15.03
C ARG A 27 -7.79 16.46 13.73
N GLN A 28 -7.53 17.28 12.71
CA GLN A 28 -7.01 16.77 11.44
C GLN A 28 -5.67 16.05 11.59
N ASN A 29 -4.75 16.59 12.39
CA ASN A 29 -3.44 15.98 12.64
C ASN A 29 -3.56 14.62 13.37
N GLU A 30 -4.46 14.50 14.34
CA GLU A 30 -4.74 13.21 15.00
C GLU A 30 -5.26 12.17 14.00
N LEU A 31 -6.14 12.60 13.08
CA LEU A 31 -6.66 11.73 12.03
C LEU A 31 -5.61 11.40 10.97
N GLU A 32 -4.65 12.28 10.70
CA GLU A 32 -3.55 12.05 9.77
C GLU A 32 -2.56 11.01 10.30
N GLU A 33 -2.31 11.02 11.61
CA GLU A 33 -1.46 10.01 12.26
C GLU A 33 -2.14 8.64 12.30
N ALA A 34 -3.45 8.61 12.54
CA ALA A 34 -4.20 7.37 12.68
C ALA A 34 -4.66 6.76 11.34
N LEU A 35 -4.98 7.62 10.36
CA LEU A 35 -5.38 7.22 9.02
C LEU A 35 -4.17 7.23 8.11
N PHE A 36 -3.88 6.11 7.49
CA PHE A 36 -2.80 5.99 6.52
C PHE A 36 -3.17 6.57 5.14
N LEU A 37 -3.66 7.80 5.12
CA LEU A 37 -4.03 8.58 3.95
C LEU A 37 -3.03 9.72 3.77
N SER A 38 -2.84 10.18 2.54
CA SER A 38 -2.12 11.44 2.33
C SER A 38 -2.93 12.60 2.89
N GLU A 39 -2.25 13.66 3.33
CA GLU A 39 -2.90 14.87 3.84
C GLU A 39 -3.98 15.41 2.88
N ASN A 40 -3.68 15.46 1.58
CA ASN A 40 -4.61 15.92 0.55
C ASN A 40 -5.84 15.01 0.44
N THR A 41 -5.65 13.69 0.54
CA THR A 41 -6.78 12.74 0.55
C THR A 41 -7.62 12.93 1.81
N LEU A 42 -6.99 13.04 2.99
CA LEU A 42 -7.71 13.25 4.25
C LEU A 42 -8.53 14.54 4.23
N ARG A 43 -7.93 15.67 3.82
CA ARG A 43 -8.64 16.95 3.67
C ARG A 43 -9.86 16.83 2.73
N LYS A 44 -9.69 16.13 1.61
CA LYS A 44 -10.80 15.85 0.68
C LYS A 44 -11.91 15.03 1.36
N ARG A 45 -11.57 13.95 2.08
CA ARG A 45 -12.55 13.12 2.80
C ARG A 45 -13.28 13.89 3.89
N LEU A 46 -12.57 14.71 4.66
CA LEU A 46 -13.17 15.56 5.69
C LEU A 46 -14.15 16.58 5.08
N ALA A 47 -13.82 17.16 3.94
CA ALA A 47 -14.73 18.07 3.23
C ALA A 47 -15.98 17.32 2.73
N GLN A 48 -15.79 16.17 2.08
CA GLN A 48 -16.88 15.33 1.58
C GLN A 48 -17.80 14.83 2.71
N ALA A 49 -17.23 14.38 3.82
CA ALA A 49 -18.00 13.89 4.98
C ALA A 49 -18.83 15.00 5.65
N VAL A 50 -18.34 16.25 5.61
CA VAL A 50 -19.12 17.42 6.05
C VAL A 50 -20.23 17.75 5.05
N GLU A 51 -19.95 17.67 3.75
CA GLU A 51 -20.94 17.89 2.69
C GLU A 51 -22.12 16.91 2.78
N VAL A 52 -21.84 15.64 3.09
CA VAL A 52 -22.88 14.60 3.27
C VAL A 52 -23.42 14.49 4.71
N GLU A 53 -23.18 15.50 5.55
CA GLU A 53 -23.69 15.59 6.92
C GLU A 53 -23.34 14.41 7.86
N LEU A 54 -22.25 13.70 7.56
CA LEU A 54 -21.70 12.67 8.46
C LEU A 54 -20.80 13.29 9.54
N LEU A 55 -20.12 14.38 9.20
CA LEU A 55 -19.28 15.15 10.12
C LEU A 55 -19.75 16.60 10.23
N THR A 56 -19.46 17.20 11.38
CA THR A 56 -19.57 18.64 11.59
C THR A 56 -18.25 19.22 12.10
N ARG A 57 -18.01 20.51 11.84
CA ARG A 57 -16.84 21.23 12.32
C ARG A 57 -17.22 22.07 13.53
N ALA A 58 -16.55 21.86 14.65
CA ALA A 58 -16.65 22.72 15.82
C ALA A 58 -15.35 23.49 16.05
N PRO A 59 -15.42 24.74 16.53
CA PRO A 59 -14.23 25.47 16.95
C PRO A 59 -13.55 24.76 18.13
N ALA A 60 -12.23 24.74 18.14
CA ALA A 60 -11.49 24.25 19.29
C ALA A 60 -11.66 25.20 20.49
N PRO A 61 -12.12 24.72 21.67
CA PRO A 61 -12.25 25.57 22.84
C PRO A 61 -10.87 26.06 23.28
N GLY A 62 -10.71 27.38 23.40
CA GLY A 62 -9.47 28.02 23.90
C GLY A 62 -8.39 28.29 22.85
N GLU A 63 -8.59 27.95 21.57
CA GLU A 63 -7.63 28.25 20.50
C GLU A 63 -8.21 29.29 19.52
N PRO A 64 -7.52 30.42 19.25
CA PRO A 64 -8.00 31.42 18.30
C PRO A 64 -7.96 30.89 16.84
N GLY A 65 -9.14 30.62 16.30
CA GLY A 65 -9.54 30.95 14.93
C GLY A 65 -9.18 29.98 13.79
N ARG A 66 -8.38 28.94 13.99
CA ARG A 66 -8.00 28.02 12.87
C ARG A 66 -8.03 26.53 13.17
N THR A 67 -8.07 26.13 14.43
CA THR A 67 -8.15 24.71 14.78
C THR A 67 -9.62 24.30 14.91
N HIS A 68 -10.01 23.28 14.15
CA HIS A 68 -11.35 22.73 14.18
C HIS A 68 -11.30 21.27 14.64
N TYR A 69 -12.25 20.89 15.48
CA TYR A 69 -12.56 19.50 15.72
C TYR A 69 -13.59 19.03 14.70
N PHE A 70 -13.38 17.81 14.20
CA PHE A 70 -14.37 17.09 13.41
C PHE A 70 -15.13 16.16 14.34
N LEU A 71 -16.44 16.34 14.42
CA LEU A 71 -17.33 15.51 15.24
C LEU A 71 -18.29 14.75 14.34
N LEU A 72 -18.66 13.53 14.75
CA LEU A 72 -19.77 12.82 14.12
C LEU A 72 -21.06 13.63 14.30
N ALA A 73 -21.69 13.98 13.18
CA ALA A 73 -23.04 14.52 13.18
C ALA A 73 -24.07 13.40 13.45
N LYS A 74 -25.35 13.76 13.59
CA LYS A 74 -26.41 12.78 13.92
C LYS A 74 -26.39 11.57 12.98
N GLN A 75 -26.27 11.80 11.68
CA GLN A 75 -26.22 10.71 10.69
C GLN A 75 -24.92 9.91 10.78
N GLY A 76 -23.79 10.58 11.03
CA GLY A 76 -22.50 9.92 11.28
C GLY A 76 -22.50 9.02 12.51
N ILE A 77 -23.17 9.43 13.60
CA ILE A 77 -23.33 8.60 14.81
C ILE A 77 -24.13 7.34 14.49
N MET A 78 -25.24 7.47 13.76
CA MET A 78 -26.06 6.32 13.36
C MET A 78 -25.29 5.36 12.45
N LEU A 79 -24.52 5.91 11.50
CA LEU A 79 -23.68 5.11 10.62
C LEU A 79 -22.59 4.38 11.42
N ARG A 80 -21.90 5.07 12.34
CA ARG A 80 -20.89 4.45 13.19
C ARG A 80 -21.47 3.31 14.02
N ALA A 81 -22.63 3.51 14.63
CA ALA A 81 -23.33 2.46 15.37
C ALA A 81 -23.67 1.25 14.49
N ALA A 82 -24.07 1.48 13.23
CA ALA A 82 -24.29 0.39 12.27
C ALA A 82 -22.99 -0.36 11.91
N LEU A 83 -21.88 0.35 11.69
CA LEU A 83 -20.56 -0.24 11.44
C LEU A 83 -20.04 -1.03 12.64
N ASP A 84 -20.28 -0.54 13.86
CA ASP A 84 -19.96 -1.24 15.10
C ASP A 84 -20.76 -2.54 15.22
N HIS A 85 -22.06 -2.49 14.93
CA HIS A 85 -22.93 -3.68 14.96
C HIS A 85 -22.52 -4.74 13.93
N LEU A 86 -22.03 -4.32 12.76
CA LEU A 86 -21.49 -5.21 11.72
C LEU A 86 -20.07 -5.74 12.06
N GLY A 87 -19.45 -5.29 13.15
CA GLY A 87 -18.07 -5.64 13.52
C GLY A 87 -17.01 -4.99 12.63
N THR A 88 -17.39 -4.05 11.76
CA THR A 88 -16.49 -3.36 10.84
C THR A 88 -15.46 -2.53 11.60
N THR A 89 -15.90 -1.82 12.64
CA THR A 89 -15.01 -1.02 13.49
C THR A 89 -13.95 -1.86 14.18
N THR A 90 -14.34 -2.97 14.81
CA THR A 90 -13.38 -3.87 15.48
C THR A 90 -12.39 -4.47 14.49
N THR A 91 -12.86 -4.83 13.29
CA THR A 91 -11.99 -5.33 12.21
C THR A 91 -11.00 -4.26 11.77
N TYR A 92 -11.45 -3.01 11.63
CA TYR A 92 -10.60 -1.88 11.30
C TYR A 92 -9.55 -1.61 12.38
N GLU A 93 -9.92 -1.63 13.65
CA GLU A 93 -8.98 -1.46 14.78
C GLU A 93 -7.87 -2.52 14.75
N ALA A 94 -8.23 -3.80 14.57
CA ALA A 94 -7.26 -4.88 14.45
C ALA A 94 -6.32 -4.70 13.25
N TYR A 95 -6.86 -4.29 12.10
CA TYR A 95 -6.07 -3.98 10.91
C TYR A 95 -5.10 -2.81 11.15
N ARG A 96 -5.57 -1.72 11.77
CA ARG A 96 -4.76 -0.54 12.07
C ARG A 96 -3.60 -0.91 12.98
N ASP A 97 -3.87 -1.65 14.05
CA ASP A 97 -2.87 -2.06 15.02
C ASP A 97 -1.82 -2.99 14.39
N ALA A 98 -2.25 -3.97 13.59
CA ALA A 98 -1.35 -4.84 12.83
C ALA A 98 -0.46 -4.05 11.86
N ARG A 99 -1.00 -3.01 11.22
CA ARG A 99 -0.25 -2.16 10.30
C ARG A 99 0.77 -1.29 11.03
N LEU A 100 0.41 -0.71 12.19
CA LEU A 100 1.36 0.04 13.02
C LEU A 100 2.50 -0.85 13.50
N GLU A 101 2.21 -2.07 13.95
CA GLU A 101 3.21 -3.04 14.37
C GLU A 101 4.15 -3.42 13.21
N PHE A 102 3.61 -3.62 12.01
CA PHE A 102 4.43 -3.86 10.82
C PHE A 102 5.39 -2.70 10.53
N ILE A 103 4.91 -1.45 10.54
CA ILE A 103 5.74 -0.27 10.29
C ILE A 103 6.86 -0.18 11.33
N LYS A 104 6.54 -0.41 12.60
CA LYS A 104 7.51 -0.42 13.70
C LYS A 104 8.59 -1.49 13.48
N ARG A 105 8.21 -2.73 13.19
CA ARG A 105 9.16 -3.83 12.93
C ARG A 105 10.01 -3.60 11.69
N ALA A 106 9.42 -3.02 10.64
CA ALA A 106 10.16 -2.67 9.44
C ALA A 106 11.23 -1.62 9.75
N GLU A 107 10.91 -0.62 10.58
CA GLU A 107 11.86 0.39 11.02
C GLU A 107 12.97 -0.18 11.90
N GLU A 108 12.63 -1.09 12.82
CA GLU A 108 13.62 -1.85 13.60
C GLU A 108 14.54 -2.65 12.68
N GLY A 109 14.00 -3.30 11.64
CA GLY A 109 14.77 -3.99 10.61
C GLY A 109 15.72 -3.06 9.86
N ARG A 110 15.27 -1.86 9.45
CA ARG A 110 16.14 -0.86 8.79
C ARG A 110 17.29 -0.43 9.70
N LYS A 111 17.00 -0.09 10.96
CA LYS A 111 18.03 0.28 11.95
C LYS A 111 19.02 -0.85 12.19
N TRP A 112 18.53 -2.09 12.23
CA TRP A 112 19.40 -3.25 12.35
C TRP A 112 20.34 -3.39 11.15
N VAL A 113 19.84 -3.18 9.92
CA VAL A 113 20.67 -3.18 8.69
C VAL A 113 21.71 -2.06 8.72
N GLU A 114 21.32 -0.84 9.12
CA GLU A 114 22.24 0.29 9.26
C GLU A 114 23.37 0.02 10.27
N GLN A 115 23.05 -0.71 11.36
CA GLN A 115 24.01 -1.07 12.40
C GLN A 115 24.87 -2.30 12.06
N ASN A 116 24.44 -3.14 11.12
CA ASN A 116 25.12 -4.39 10.75
C ASN A 116 25.26 -4.51 9.21
N PRO A 117 25.89 -3.55 8.53
CA PRO A 117 25.93 -3.52 7.06
C PRO A 117 26.56 -4.78 6.46
N GLU A 118 27.57 -5.35 7.11
CA GLU A 118 28.24 -6.60 6.71
C GLU A 118 27.34 -7.85 6.80
N SER A 119 26.32 -7.84 7.66
CA SER A 119 25.38 -8.96 7.80
C SER A 119 24.35 -9.04 6.67
N THR A 120 24.19 -7.94 5.92
CA THR A 120 23.33 -7.87 4.74
C THR A 120 24.06 -8.18 3.44
N GLN A 121 25.39 -8.30 3.46
CA GLN A 121 26.13 -8.81 2.32
C GLN A 121 25.92 -10.34 2.28
N PRO A 122 25.26 -10.87 1.24
CA PRO A 122 25.17 -12.31 1.10
C PRO A 122 26.59 -12.83 0.90
N SER A 123 27.03 -13.78 1.72
CA SER A 123 28.28 -14.50 1.45
C SER A 123 28.21 -15.10 0.04
N GLN A 124 29.34 -15.18 -0.69
CA GLN A 124 29.40 -15.75 -2.05
C GLN A 124 28.61 -17.07 -2.17
N ARG A 125 28.73 -17.95 -1.15
CA ARG A 125 28.00 -19.22 -1.05
C ARG A 125 26.47 -19.07 -1.03
N ARG A 126 25.95 -18.00 -0.42
CA ARG A 126 24.50 -17.71 -0.34
C ARG A 126 23.99 -17.13 -1.66
N LEU A 127 24.78 -16.32 -2.37
CA LEU A 127 24.48 -15.88 -3.73
C LEU A 127 24.39 -17.05 -4.70
N ASP A 128 25.36 -17.97 -4.66
CA ASP A 128 25.36 -19.17 -5.51
C ASP A 128 24.09 -20.01 -5.29
N SER A 129 23.65 -20.18 -4.03
CA SER A 129 22.42 -20.91 -3.72
C SER A 129 21.13 -20.22 -4.19
N LEU A 130 21.08 -18.88 -4.16
CA LEU A 130 19.93 -18.10 -4.64
C LEU A 130 19.86 -18.06 -6.17
N TYR A 131 21.01 -18.01 -6.84
CA TYR A 131 21.11 -18.14 -8.30
C TYR A 131 20.65 -19.53 -8.76
N VAL A 132 21.07 -20.59 -8.08
CA VAL A 132 20.62 -21.97 -8.36
C VAL A 132 19.11 -22.09 -8.13
N ALA A 133 18.57 -21.57 -7.03
CA ALA A 133 17.13 -21.59 -6.76
C ALA A 133 16.31 -20.83 -7.82
N ARG A 134 16.78 -19.66 -8.26
CA ARG A 134 16.13 -18.86 -9.31
C ARG A 134 16.20 -19.53 -10.69
N ALA A 135 17.32 -20.17 -11.02
CA ALA A 135 17.47 -20.94 -12.26
C ALA A 135 16.54 -22.17 -12.27
N THR A 136 16.37 -22.82 -11.12
CA THR A 136 15.47 -23.99 -10.97
C THR A 136 14.00 -23.59 -11.10
N LEU A 137 13.58 -22.50 -10.44
CA LEU A 137 12.23 -21.93 -10.61
C LEU A 137 11.95 -21.47 -12.05
N SER A 138 12.96 -20.92 -12.74
CA SER A 138 12.84 -20.57 -14.15
C SER A 138 12.69 -21.81 -15.04
N LEU A 139 13.42 -22.89 -14.75
CA LEU A 139 13.34 -24.15 -15.51
C LEU A 139 12.01 -24.88 -15.30
N ASP A 140 11.42 -24.81 -14.10
CA ASP A 140 10.11 -25.40 -13.80
C ASP A 140 8.94 -24.63 -14.44
N VAL A 141 9.10 -23.32 -14.66
CA VAL A 141 8.14 -22.51 -15.46
C VAL A 141 8.24 -22.86 -16.95
N PHE A 142 9.43 -23.18 -17.47
CA PHE A 142 9.61 -23.61 -18.86
C PHE A 142 9.14 -25.05 -19.12
N ARG A 143 9.16 -25.94 -18.13
CA ARG A 143 8.68 -27.34 -18.28
C ARG A 143 7.17 -27.52 -18.20
N ASN A 144 6.43 -26.54 -17.69
CA ASN A 144 4.97 -26.64 -17.53
C ASN A 144 4.18 -25.94 -18.64
N HIS A 145 4.81 -25.60 -19.77
CA HIS A 145 4.17 -24.94 -20.91
C HIS A 145 3.98 -25.86 -22.11
N ASP A 146 3.55 -27.11 -21.89
CA ASP A 146 3.21 -28.08 -22.95
C ASP A 146 1.75 -27.98 -23.45
N ASP A 147 1.01 -26.94 -23.05
CA ASP A 147 -0.33 -26.65 -23.58
C ASP A 147 -0.33 -25.42 -24.50
N PHE A 148 0.32 -25.50 -25.66
CA PHE A 148 -0.07 -24.71 -26.85
C PHE A 148 0.13 -25.55 -28.13
N PRO A 149 -0.76 -25.41 -29.13
CA PRO A 149 -0.91 -26.36 -30.21
C PRO A 149 0.19 -26.24 -31.28
N ASN A 150 0.50 -27.38 -31.89
CA ASN A 150 1.37 -27.63 -33.04
C ASN A 150 1.84 -26.38 -33.81
N ALA A 151 3.13 -26.10 -33.70
CA ALA A 151 3.86 -25.22 -34.60
C ALA A 151 4.12 -25.96 -35.93
N ASP A 152 3.18 -25.86 -36.87
CA ASP A 152 3.49 -25.95 -38.29
C ASP A 152 3.19 -24.60 -38.94
N GLU A 153 4.01 -23.60 -38.60
CA GLU A 153 4.20 -22.33 -39.34
C GLU A 153 5.14 -21.40 -38.55
N THR A 154 6.45 -21.61 -38.64
CA THR A 154 7.43 -20.50 -38.60
C THR A 154 8.70 -20.94 -39.29
N ARG A 155 8.82 -20.53 -40.55
CA ARG A 155 10.08 -20.51 -41.27
C ARG A 155 11.04 -19.54 -40.57
N GLY A 156 12.16 -20.08 -40.10
CA GLY A 156 13.49 -19.49 -40.24
C GLY A 156 13.82 -18.26 -39.41
N PHE A 157 14.39 -18.48 -38.22
CA PHE A 157 15.56 -17.72 -37.74
C PHE A 157 16.40 -18.66 -36.85
N GLY A 158 17.57 -19.06 -37.34
CA GLY A 158 18.44 -20.03 -36.70
C GLY A 158 19.25 -19.41 -35.57
N MET A 159 19.27 -20.07 -34.41
CA MET A 159 20.02 -19.72 -33.20
C MET A 159 21.56 -19.66 -33.37
N GLY A 160 22.09 -19.99 -34.55
CA GLY A 160 23.52 -19.91 -34.88
C GLY A 160 24.03 -18.49 -35.12
N ASP A 161 23.18 -17.56 -35.56
CA ASP A 161 23.61 -16.20 -35.91
C ASP A 161 23.78 -15.28 -34.69
N MET A 162 23.21 -15.64 -33.54
CA MET A 162 23.27 -14.83 -32.33
C MET A 162 24.61 -14.96 -31.58
N TRP A 163 25.30 -16.09 -31.70
CA TRP A 163 26.62 -16.29 -31.09
C TRP A 163 27.76 -15.59 -31.86
N ALA A 164 27.62 -15.46 -33.19
CA ALA A 164 28.62 -14.80 -34.05
C ALA A 164 28.63 -13.27 -33.94
N ALA A 165 27.61 -12.67 -33.32
CA ALA A 165 27.53 -11.23 -33.07
C ALA A 165 28.24 -10.83 -31.75
N HIS A 166 28.28 -11.73 -30.76
CA HIS A 166 28.90 -11.42 -29.47
C HIS A 166 30.44 -11.49 -29.51
N GLU A 167 31.02 -12.35 -30.33
CA GLU A 167 32.49 -12.47 -30.47
C GLU A 167 33.14 -11.33 -31.28
N ARG A 168 32.36 -10.57 -32.06
CA ARG A 168 32.87 -9.41 -32.82
C ARG A 168 32.96 -8.13 -31.98
N ALA A 169 32.10 -7.96 -30.98
CA ALA A 169 32.09 -6.76 -30.15
C ALA A 169 33.22 -6.71 -29.11
N THR A 170 33.81 -7.84 -28.73
CA THR A 170 34.86 -7.92 -27.70
C THR A 170 36.29 -7.85 -28.25
N ARG A 171 36.47 -7.53 -29.54
CA ARG A 171 37.78 -7.50 -30.20
C ARG A 171 38.19 -6.12 -30.72
N GLU A 172 37.35 -5.08 -30.55
CA GLU A 172 37.61 -3.71 -31.01
C GLU A 172 37.92 -2.70 -29.88
N ASP A 173 37.90 -3.10 -28.61
CA ASP A 173 38.21 -2.21 -27.47
C ASP A 173 39.65 -2.34 -26.93
N ASP A 174 40.51 -3.14 -27.57
CA ASP A 174 41.92 -3.35 -27.16
C ASP A 174 42.93 -2.91 -28.26
N SER A 175 42.62 -1.87 -29.03
CA SER A 175 43.55 -1.27 -30.02
C SER A 175 43.51 0.25 -30.07
#